data_AF-A0A352KBL4-F1
#
_entry.id   AF-A0A352KBL4-F1
#
_cell.length_a   1.000
_cell.length_b   1.000
_cell.length_c   1.000
_cell.angle_alpha   90.00
_cell.angle_beta   90.00
_cell.angle_gamma   90.00
#
_symmetry.space_group_name_H-M   'P 1'
#
loop_
_entity.id
_entity.type
_entity.pdbx_description
1 polymer ?
#
loop_
_entity_poly.entity_id
_entity_poly.type
_entity_poly.pdbx_seq_one_letter_code
_entity_poly.pdbx_strand_id
1 'polypeptide(L)' 'MPELTLTVNSRNYDVACGEGEEPHLRELAEFIDGKITAIVGEGGRRGDTRLLLMATLLIADELFEA' A
#
# COMPACT_ATOMS: atom_id res chain seq x y z
N MET A 1 5.88 14.44 16.79
CA MET A 1 4.83 13.61 16.15
C MET A 1 5.44 12.22 16.01
N PRO A 2 4.77 11.16 16.46
CA PRO A 2 5.28 9.82 16.25
C PRO A 2 5.35 9.51 14.74
N GLU A 3 6.37 8.76 14.37
CA GLU A 3 6.57 8.26 13.00
C GLU A 3 6.47 6.74 13.03
N LEU A 4 5.80 6.18 12.03
CA LEU A 4 5.64 4.76 11.85
C LEU A 4 6.27 4.34 10.52
N THR A 5 7.20 3.39 10.58
CA THR A 5 7.71 2.72 9.38
C THR A 5 6.74 1.63 8.94
N LEU A 6 6.19 1.78 7.74
CA LEU A 6 5.34 0.81 7.05
C LEU A 6 6.14 0.08 5.99
N THR A 7 5.85 -1.21 5.77
CA THR A 7 6.47 -1.99 4.70
C THR A 7 5.44 -2.31 3.64
N VAL A 8 5.70 -1.92 2.39
CA VAL A 8 4.85 -2.16 1.23
C VAL A 8 5.73 -2.55 0.05
N ASN A 9 5.45 -3.69 -0.61
CA ASN A 9 6.23 -4.26 -1.70
C ASN A 9 7.72 -4.42 -1.35
N SER A 10 8.02 -4.93 -0.14
CA SER A 10 9.39 -5.04 0.41
C SER A 10 10.15 -3.70 0.53
N ARG A 11 9.45 -2.57 0.52
CA ARG A 11 10.02 -1.22 0.71
C ARG A 11 9.47 -0.59 1.97
N ASN A 12 10.34 0.11 2.69
CA ASN A 12 9.96 0.84 3.90
C ASN A 12 9.57 2.29 3.57
N TYR A 13 8.51 2.77 4.18
CA TYR A 13 8.00 4.13 4.08
C TYR A 13 7.75 4.68 5.48
N ASP A 14 8.35 5.81 5.80
CA ASP A 14 8.12 6.50 7.07
C ASP A 14 6.92 7.42 6.92
N VAL A 15 5.93 7.22 7.78
CA VAL A 15 4.65 7.95 7.76
C VAL A 15 4.45 8.61 9.11
N ALA A 16 4.19 9.91 9.10
CA ALA A 16 3.76 10.63 10.29
C ALA A 16 2.35 10.17 10.68
N CYS A 17 2.17 9.81 11.95
CA CYS A 17 0.89 9.32 12.46
C CYS A 17 0.49 10.04 13.76
N GLY A 18 -0.81 10.06 14.05
CA GLY A 18 -1.32 10.44 15.36
C GLY A 18 -1.09 9.37 16.41
N GLU A 19 -1.23 9.71 17.70
CA GLU A 19 -1.25 8.73 18.78
C GLU A 19 -2.42 7.77 18.58
N GLY A 20 -2.15 6.47 18.54
CA GLY A 20 -3.17 5.43 18.38
C GLY A 20 -3.59 5.12 16.94
N GLU A 21 -3.11 5.85 15.93
CA GLU A 21 -3.40 5.55 14.51
C GLU A 21 -2.53 4.42 13.94
N GLU A 22 -1.46 4.04 14.64
CA GLU A 22 -0.47 3.07 14.19
C GLU A 22 -1.07 1.72 13.75
N PRO A 23 -2.03 1.10 14.47
CA PRO A 23 -2.62 -0.16 14.05
C PRO A 23 -3.39 -0.01 12.73
N HIS A 24 -4.16 1.07 12.59
CA HIS A 24 -4.94 1.34 11.39
C HIS A 24 -4.04 1.55 10.17
N LEU A 25 -2.95 2.30 10.32
CA LEU A 25 -1.97 2.50 9.24
C LEU A 25 -1.26 1.19 8.84
N ARG A 26 -1.02 0.28 9.78
CA ARG A 26 -0.48 -1.06 9.46
C ARG A 26 -1.48 -1.89 8.66
N GLU A 27 -2.74 -1.91 9.06
CA GLU A 27 -3.81 -2.62 8.31
C GLU A 27 -3.93 -2.09 6.88
N LEU A 28 -3.89 -0.76 6.69
CA LEU A 28 -3.91 -0.15 5.37
C LEU A 28 -2.67 -0.52 4.54
N ALA A 29 -1.48 -0.57 5.15
CA ALA A 29 -0.26 -0.99 4.46
C ALA A 29 -0.33 -2.45 4.02
N GLU A 30 -0.81 -3.35 4.87
CA GLU A 30 -1.03 -4.77 4.55
C GLU A 30 -2.04 -4.95 3.41
N PHE A 31 -3.14 -4.19 3.43
CA PHE A 31 -4.12 -4.18 2.36
C PHE A 31 -3.50 -3.77 1.02
N ILE A 32 -2.74 -2.66 1.00
CA ILE A 32 -2.05 -2.18 -0.20
C ILE A 32 -1.02 -3.20 -0.71
N ASP A 33 -0.23 -3.80 0.19
CA ASP A 33 0.76 -4.83 -0.14
C ASP A 33 0.10 -6.06 -0.80
N GLY A 34 -1.05 -6.48 -0.30
CA GLY A 34 -1.87 -7.53 -0.91
C GLY A 34 -2.31 -7.19 -2.34
N LYS A 35 -2.76 -5.96 -2.60
CA LYS A 35 -3.11 -5.50 -3.96
C LYS A 35 -1.90 -5.50 -4.89
N ILE A 36 -0.74 -5.04 -4.42
CA ILE A 36 0.49 -5.04 -5.22
C ILE A 36 0.93 -6.47 -5.54
N THR A 37 0.90 -7.37 -4.56
CA THR A 37 1.26 -8.78 -4.75
C THR A 37 0.38 -9.45 -5.81
N ALA A 38 -0.94 -9.17 -5.81
CA ALA A 38 -1.86 -9.66 -6.84
C ALA A 38 -1.48 -9.18 -8.26
N ILE A 39 -1.02 -7.94 -8.40
CA ILE A 39 -0.58 -7.36 -9.68
C ILE A 39 0.78 -7.92 -10.13
N VAL A 40 1.71 -8.14 -9.21
CA VAL A 40 3.07 -8.64 -9.50
C VAL A 40 3.05 -10.11 -9.93
N GLY A 41 2.11 -10.92 -9.40
CA GLY A 41 1.93 -12.33 -9.75
C GLY A 41 1.76 -12.60 -11.25
N GLU A 42 1.38 -11.58 -12.04
CA GLU A 42 1.11 -11.71 -13.48
C GLU A 42 2.26 -11.32 -14.42
N GLY A 43 3.37 -10.76 -13.94
CA GLY A 43 4.48 -10.49 -14.87
C GLY A 43 5.56 -9.54 -14.39
N GLY A 44 6.58 -10.13 -13.75
CA GLY A 44 7.94 -9.62 -13.66
C GLY A 44 8.12 -8.29 -12.92
N ARG A 45 9.38 -7.96 -12.61
CA ARG A 45 9.80 -6.71 -11.96
C ARG A 45 9.43 -5.49 -12.82
N ARG A 46 8.18 -5.03 -12.74
CA ARG A 46 7.77 -3.71 -13.21
C ARG A 46 8.31 -2.67 -12.22
N GLY A 47 8.71 -1.50 -12.70
CA GLY A 47 9.17 -0.42 -11.82
C GLY A 47 8.10 -0.05 -10.78
N ASP A 48 8.53 0.20 -9.54
CA ASP A 48 7.64 0.35 -8.38
C ASP A 48 6.57 1.42 -8.57
N THR A 49 6.90 2.54 -9.22
CA THR A 49 5.94 3.63 -9.48
C THR A 49 4.74 3.18 -10.30
N ARG A 50 4.95 2.35 -11.33
CA ARG A 50 3.85 1.86 -12.18
C ARG A 50 2.99 0.85 -11.44
N LEU A 51 3.60 0.01 -10.61
CA LEU A 51 2.87 -0.94 -9.77
C LEU A 51 1.99 -0.21 -8.75
N LEU A 52 2.54 0.80 -8.07
CA LEU A 52 1.78 1.63 -7.13
C LEU A 52 0.61 2.33 -7.83
N LEU A 53 0.82 2.94 -9.01
CA LEU A 53 -0.26 3.55 -9.78
C LEU A 53 -1.38 2.55 -10.10
N MET A 54 -1.03 1.35 -10.55
CA MET A 54 -2.02 0.30 -10.84
C MET A 54 -2.78 -0.14 -9.59
N ALA A 55 -2.09 -0.33 -8.45
CA ALA A 55 -2.73 -0.66 -7.18
C ALA A 55 -3.68 0.45 -6.71
N THR A 56 -3.29 1.71 -6.84
CA THR A 56 -4.15 2.86 -6.49
C THR A 56 -5.39 2.94 -7.38
N LEU A 57 -5.25 2.68 -8.69
CA LEU A 57 -6.40 2.66 -9.61
C LEU A 57 -7.40 1.55 -9.23
N LEU A 58 -6.92 0.35 -8.91
CA LEU A 58 -7.76 -0.77 -8.47
C LEU A 58 -8.50 -0.45 -7.15
N ILE A 59 -7.78 0.10 -6.16
CA ILE A 59 -8.38 0.48 -4.88
C ILE A 59 -9.43 1.59 -5.07
N ALA A 60 -9.16 2.56 -5.95
CA ALA A 60 -10.11 3.61 -6.26
C ALA A 60 -11.36 3.05 -6.93
N ASP A 61 -11.21 2.15 -7.90
CA ASP A 61 -12.31 1.45 -8.57
C ASP A 61 -13.22 0.73 -7.55
N GLU A 62 -12.63 -0.05 -6.64
CA GLU A 62 -13.35 -0.72 -5.55
C GLU A 62 -14.10 0.25 -4.62
N LEU A 63 -13.56 1.44 -4.38
CA LEU A 63 -14.21 2.47 -3.56
C LEU A 63 -15.37 3.17 -4.28
N PHE A 64 -15.27 3.33 -5.60
CA PHE A 64 -16.31 3.99 -6.41
C PHE A 64 -17.45 3.04 -6.80
N GLU A 65 -17.21 1.73 -6.85
CA GLU A 65 -18.23 0.71 -7.14
C GLU A 65 -18.97 0.20 -5.88
N ALA A 66 -18.53 0.58 -4.67
CA ALA A 66 -19.15 0.22 -3.38
C ALA A 66 -20.25 1.20 -2.94
#